data_AF-A0A3B8VPF8-F1
#
_entry.id   AF-A0A3B8VPF8-F1
#
_cell.length_a   1.000
_cell.length_b   1.000
_cell.length_c   1.000
_cell.angle_alpha   90.00
_cell.angle_beta   90.00
_cell.angle_gamma   90.00
#
_symmetry.space_group_name_H-M   'P 1'
#
loop_
_entity.id
_entity.type
_entity.pdbx_description
1 polymer ?
#
loop_
_entity_poly.entity_id
_entity_poly.type
_entity_poly.pdbx_seq_one_letter_code
_entity_poly.pdbx_strand_id
1 'polypeptide(L)' 'MTQTQQPNEIPRAYEPGAVEGRIYDFWTEGGYFTPEIDRSKKPFTLIMPPPNVTGELHMGHALTIALEDLMVRWHRM' A
#
# COMPACT_ATOMS: atom_id res chain seq x y z
N MET A 1 -19.31 29.12 3.31
CA MET A 1 -18.22 29.68 2.48
C MET A 1 -17.50 28.52 1.84
N THR A 2 -17.88 28.15 0.62
CA THR A 2 -17.29 27.03 -0.10
C THR A 2 -16.11 27.59 -0.89
N GLN A 3 -14.89 27.41 -0.40
CA GLN A 3 -13.70 27.79 -1.17
C GLN A 3 -13.59 26.86 -2.37
N THR A 4 -13.67 27.44 -3.57
CA THR A 4 -13.42 26.77 -4.84
C THR A 4 -11.91 26.49 -4.91
N GLN A 5 -11.49 25.23 -4.74
CA GLN A 5 -10.08 24.86 -4.86
C GLN A 5 -9.63 24.98 -6.32
N GLN A 6 -8.56 25.73 -6.55
CA GLN A 6 -7.89 25.85 -7.85
C GLN A 6 -7.09 24.56 -8.16
N PRO A 7 -6.95 24.13 -9.43
CA PRO A 7 -6.42 22.81 -9.80
C PRO A 7 -4.98 22.50 -9.39
N ASN A 8 -4.18 23.51 -9.02
CA ASN A 8 -2.74 23.39 -8.77
C ASN A 8 -2.31 23.69 -7.32
N GLU A 9 -3.26 23.82 -6.38
CA GLU A 9 -2.93 24.11 -4.98
C GLU A 9 -3.05 22.83 -4.12
N ILE A 10 -1.97 22.47 -3.42
CA ILE A 10 -1.99 21.35 -2.48
C ILE A 10 -2.87 21.75 -1.29
N PRO A 11 -3.88 20.94 -0.90
CA PRO A 11 -4.73 21.24 0.24
C PRO A 11 -3.92 21.46 1.52
N ARG A 12 -4.34 22.41 2.36
CA ARG A 12 -3.68 22.69 3.64
C ARG A 12 -3.78 21.53 4.63
N ALA A 13 -4.82 20.72 4.51
CA ALA A 13 -5.05 19.52 5.31
C ALA A 13 -5.07 18.30 4.39
N TYR A 14 -4.45 17.21 4.84
CA TYR A 14 -4.46 15.95 4.13
C TYR A 14 -5.80 15.23 4.37
N GLU A 15 -6.46 14.85 3.27
CA GLU A 15 -7.71 14.09 3.28
C GLU A 15 -7.43 12.69 2.72
N PRO A 16 -7.29 11.65 3.56
CA PRO A 16 -6.89 10.31 3.11
C PRO A 16 -7.83 9.72 2.06
N GLY A 17 -9.15 9.90 2.25
CA GLY A 17 -10.17 9.37 1.33
C GLY A 17 -10.11 9.95 -0.08
N ALA A 18 -9.51 11.13 -0.28
CA ALA A 18 -9.31 11.71 -1.60
C ALA A 18 -8.08 11.15 -2.34
N VAL A 19 -7.22 10.40 -1.65
CA VAL A 19 -5.89 10.01 -2.14
C VAL A 19 -5.71 8.50 -2.17
N GLU A 20 -6.06 7.79 -1.10
CA GLU A 20 -5.75 6.36 -0.91
C GLU A 20 -6.30 5.47 -2.03
N GLY A 21 -7.58 5.64 -2.39
CA GLY A 21 -8.21 4.85 -3.46
C GLY A 21 -7.53 5.03 -4.81
N ARG A 22 -7.29 6.28 -5.22
CA ARG A 22 -6.61 6.59 -6.50
C ARG A 22 -5.20 6.00 -6.57
N ILE A 23 -4.45 6.04 -5.46
CA ILE A 23 -3.11 5.45 -5.40
C ILE A 23 -3.19 3.92 -5.50
N TYR A 24 -4.14 3.30 -4.80
CA TYR A 24 -4.33 1.87 -4.85
C TYR A 24 -4.69 1.38 -6.26
N ASP A 25 -5.60 2.08 -6.94
CA ASP A 25 -5.98 1.79 -8.33
C ASP A 25 -4.78 1.92 -9.25
N PHE A 26 -4.02 3.02 -9.14
CA PHE A 26 -2.79 3.22 -9.91
C PHE A 26 -1.78 2.07 -9.72
N TRP A 27 -1.58 1.59 -8.49
CA TRP A 27 -0.68 0.47 -8.23
C TRP A 27 -1.20 -0.85 -8.80
N THR A 28 -2.51 -1.06 -8.72
CA THR A 28 -3.16 -2.27 -9.21
C THR A 28 -3.12 -2.34 -10.74
N GLU A 29 -3.54 -1.27 -11.41
CA GLU A 29 -3.55 -1.14 -12.87
C GLU A 29 -2.14 -1.20 -13.47
N GLY A 30 -1.16 -0.61 -12.77
CA GLY A 30 0.24 -0.67 -13.18
C GLY A 30 0.94 -2.00 -12.87
N GLY A 31 0.26 -2.97 -12.25
CA GLY A 31 0.83 -4.28 -11.93
C GLY A 31 1.93 -4.22 -10.85
N TYR A 32 2.03 -3.15 -10.07
CA TYR A 32 3.13 -2.91 -9.12
C TYR A 32 3.16 -3.90 -7.94
N PHE A 33 2.07 -4.64 -7.72
CA PHE A 33 2.02 -5.74 -6.74
C PHE A 33 2.58 -7.07 -7.28
N THR A 34 2.86 -7.16 -8.58
CA THR A 34 3.43 -8.36 -9.20
C THR A 34 4.96 -8.26 -9.16
N PRO A 35 5.66 -9.24 -8.56
CA PRO A 35 7.12 -9.22 -8.53
C PRO A 35 7.71 -9.56 -9.91
N GLU A 36 8.80 -8.89 -10.28
CA GLU A 36 9.61 -9.27 -11.44
C GLU A 36 10.63 -10.35 -11.05
N ILE A 37 10.68 -11.44 -11.81
CA ILE A 37 11.63 -12.54 -11.56
C ILE A 37 12.96 -12.23 -12.26
N ASP A 38 13.85 -11.57 -11.52
CA ASP A 38 15.23 -11.36 -11.93
C ASP A 38 16.13 -12.47 -11.37
N ARG A 39 16.53 -13.42 -12.23
CA ARG A 39 17.39 -14.55 -11.85
C ARG A 39 18.82 -14.13 -11.48
N SER A 40 19.22 -12.89 -11.75
CA SER A 40 20.53 -12.36 -11.35
C SER A 40 20.55 -11.83 -9.92
N LYS A 41 19.39 -11.58 -9.32
CA LYS A 41 19.25 -11.03 -7.96
C LYS A 41 18.91 -12.13 -6.95
N LYS A 42 19.29 -11.90 -5.69
CA LYS A 42 18.84 -12.73 -4.58
C LYS A 42 17.37 -12.38 -4.27
N PRO A 43 16.44 -13.34 -4.29
CA PRO A 43 15.05 -13.07 -3.94
C PRO A 43 14.94 -12.69 -2.46
N PHE A 44 14.09 -11.70 -2.18
CA PHE A 44 13.57 -11.42 -0.85
C PHE A 44 12.18 -12.03 -0.73
N THR A 45 11.90 -12.75 0.35
CA THR A 45 10.63 -13.46 0.54
C THR A 45 10.23 -13.39 2.01
N LEU A 46 8.98 -13.02 2.25
CA LEU A 46 8.33 -13.06 3.55
C LEU A 46 7.21 -14.08 3.50
N ILE A 47 7.14 -14.94 4.52
CA ILE A 47 6.09 -15.96 4.64
C ILE A 47 4.91 -15.30 5.34
N MET A 48 3.79 -15.18 4.62
CA MET A 48 2.51 -14.86 5.23
C MET A 48 1.75 -16.18 5.48
N PRO A 49 1.47 -16.55 6.74
CA PRO A 49 0.64 -17.71 7.00
C PRO A 49 -0.76 -17.48 6.40
N PRO A 50 -1.43 -18.52 5.88
CA PRO A 50 -2.79 -18.39 5.37
C PRO A 50 -3.68 -17.77 6.45
N PRO A 51 -4.53 -16.78 6.11
CA PRO A 51 -5.38 -16.16 7.10
C PRO A 51 -6.35 -17.21 7.65
N ASN A 52 -6.37 -17.37 8.96
CA ASN A 52 -7.46 -18.08 9.64
C ASN A 52 -8.65 -17.11 9.66
N VAL A 53 -9.66 -17.35 8.83
CA VAL A 53 -10.86 -16.51 8.75
C VAL A 53 -11.76 -16.81 9.96
N THR A 54 -11.48 -16.15 11.08
CA THR A 54 -12.20 -16.35 12.36
C THR A 54 -12.97 -15.12 12.85
N GLY A 55 -13.00 -14.02 12.09
CA GLY A 55 -13.70 -12.79 12.48
C GLY A 55 -13.18 -11.56 11.75
N GLU A 56 -13.40 -10.38 12.34
CA GLU A 56 -12.95 -9.10 11.81
C GLU A 56 -11.46 -8.84 12.05
N LEU A 57 -10.86 -7.97 11.24
CA LEU A 57 -9.48 -7.55 11.42
C LEU A 57 -9.37 -6.58 12.61
N HIS A 58 -8.41 -6.83 13.50
CA HIS A 58 -8.08 -5.92 14.60
C HIS A 58 -6.69 -5.27 14.39
N MET A 59 -6.35 -4.28 15.21
CA MET A 59 -5.09 -3.53 15.10
C MET A 59 -3.83 -4.41 15.06
N GLY A 60 -3.83 -5.56 15.75
CA GLY A 60 -2.73 -6.54 15.64
C GLY A 60 -2.46 -7.02 14.19
N HIS A 61 -3.51 -7.30 13.41
CA HIS A 61 -3.36 -7.65 12.00
C HIS A 61 -2.81 -6.47 11.19
N ALA A 62 -3.33 -5.27 11.45
CA ALA A 62 -2.90 -4.06 10.76
C ALA A 62 -1.40 -3.79 10.99
N LEU A 63 -0.91 -3.94 12.22
CA LEU A 63 0.50 -3.77 12.55
C LEU A 63 1.39 -4.77 11.83
N THR A 64 1.05 -6.07 11.89
CA THR A 64 1.85 -7.11 11.24
C THR A 64 1.92 -6.89 9.73
N ILE A 65 0.78 -6.67 9.09
CA ILE A 65 0.71 -6.44 7.63
C ILE A 65 1.48 -5.17 7.24
N ALA A 66 1.36 -4.09 8.01
CA ALA A 66 2.07 -2.85 7.72
C ALA A 66 3.60 -3.01 7.81
N LEU A 67 4.10 -3.78 8.77
CA LEU A 67 5.54 -4.06 8.89
C LEU A 67 6.03 -4.93 7.73
N GLU A 68 5.28 -5.95 7.35
CA GLU A 68 5.61 -6.82 6.22
C GLU A 68 5.64 -6.03 4.90
N ASP A 69 4.61 -5.20 4.64
CA ASP A 69 4.54 -4.34 3.46
C ASP A 69 5.70 -3.31 3.42
N LEU A 70 6.05 -2.72 4.57
CA LEU A 70 7.22 -1.85 4.68
C LEU A 70 8.51 -2.56 4.28
N MET A 71 8.73 -3.78 4.79
CA MET A 71 9.92 -4.58 4.47
C MET A 71 9.99 -4.92 2.99
N VAL A 72 8.86 -5.33 2.37
CA VAL A 72 8.80 -5.62 0.93
C VAL A 72 9.12 -4.37 0.10
N ARG A 73 8.54 -3.22 0.45
CA ARG A 73 8.81 -1.96 -0.27
C ARG A 73 10.25 -1.52 -0.13
N TRP A 74 10.82 -1.62 1.07
CA TRP A 74 12.22 -1.32 1.32
C TRP A 74 13.15 -2.19 0.48
N HIS A 75 12.89 -3.50 0.41
CA HIS A 75 13.71 -4.43 -0.38
C HIS A 75 13.55 -4.29 -1.91
N ARG A 76 12.45 -3.68 -2.37
CA ARG A 76 12.21 -3.42 -3.80
C ARG A 76 12.96 -2.18 -4.30
N MET A 77 13.17 -1.19 -3.43
CA MET A 77 13.90 0.05 -3.72
C MET A 77 15.42 -0.17 -3.67
#